data_AF-A0A257GZL6-F1
#
_entry.id   AF-A0A257GZL6-F1
#
_cell.length_a   1.000
_cell.length_b   1.000
_cell.length_c   1.000
_cell.angle_alpha   90.00
_cell.angle_beta   90.00
_cell.angle_gamma   90.00
#
_symmetry.space_group_name_H-M   'P 1'
#
loop_
_entity.id
_entity.type
_entity.pdbx_description
1 polymer ?
#
loop_
_entity_poly.entity_id
_entity_poly.type
_entity_poly.pdbx_seq_one_letter_code
_entity_poly.pdbx_strand_id
1 'polypeptide(L)'
;MPDTLIKVDLSKSAYENDKIHNRWHPEVPIVEWVSPGDDFIIETVDWTGGFIKNNDSADDVRDIDLSIVHFLSGPIGVKGAEPGDLLVVDLLDVGPLKESLWGFNGFFSKQNGGG
;
A
#
# COMPACT_ATOMS: atom_id res chain seq x y z
N MET A 1 17.23 -5.48 -14.17
CA MET A 1 16.54 -5.13 -12.91
C MET A 1 15.06 -5.24 -13.20
N PRO A 2 14.25 -5.79 -12.29
CA PRO A 2 12.80 -5.86 -12.47
C PRO A 2 12.22 -4.45 -12.66
N ASP A 3 11.18 -4.34 -13.48
CA ASP A 3 10.49 -3.08 -13.72
C ASP A 3 9.58 -2.72 -12.55
N THR A 4 9.45 -1.42 -12.25
CA THR A 4 8.48 -0.92 -11.26
C THR A 4 7.12 -0.71 -11.92
N LEU A 5 6.17 -1.59 -11.64
CA LEU A 5 4.82 -1.57 -12.25
C LEU A 5 3.93 -0.48 -11.64
N ILE A 6 4.01 -0.33 -10.32
CA ILE A 6 3.26 0.67 -9.56
C ILE A 6 4.26 1.57 -8.86
N LYS A 7 4.20 2.85 -9.19
CA LYS A 7 4.99 3.91 -8.55
C LYS A 7 4.09 4.73 -7.65
N VAL A 8 4.69 5.31 -6.60
CA VAL A 8 4.00 6.22 -5.69
C VAL A 8 4.71 7.57 -5.65
N ASP A 9 3.95 8.63 -5.45
CA ASP A 9 4.46 9.97 -5.19
C ASP A 9 3.98 10.37 -3.79
N LEU A 10 4.88 10.31 -2.80
CA LEU A 10 4.54 10.59 -1.40
C LEU A 10 4.16 12.06 -1.16
N SER A 11 4.32 12.95 -2.15
CA SER A 11 3.86 14.34 -2.07
C SER A 11 2.39 14.52 -2.47
N LYS A 12 1.75 13.49 -3.03
CA LYS A 12 0.36 13.50 -3.50
C LYS A 12 -0.54 12.65 -2.62
N SER A 13 -1.83 12.94 -2.68
CA SER A 13 -2.85 12.10 -2.06
C SER A 13 -2.85 10.70 -2.70
N ALA A 14 -2.94 9.65 -1.89
CA ALA A 14 -3.09 8.28 -2.39
C ALA A 14 -4.35 8.11 -3.27
N TYR A 15 -5.38 8.94 -3.06
CA TYR A 15 -6.59 8.96 -3.90
C TYR A 15 -6.35 9.49 -5.32
N GLU A 16 -5.24 10.16 -5.59
CA GLU A 16 -4.87 10.62 -6.94
C GLU A 16 -4.17 9.55 -7.78
N ASN A 17 -3.80 8.41 -7.16
CA ASN A 17 -3.18 7.29 -7.85
C ASN A 17 -4.22 6.23 -8.20
N ASP A 18 -4.51 6.07 -9.49
CA ASP A 18 -5.49 5.12 -10.02
C ASP A 18 -5.09 3.64 -9.85
N LYS A 19 -3.84 3.39 -9.42
CA LYS A 19 -3.31 2.06 -9.09
C LYS A 19 -3.36 1.73 -7.60
N ILE A 20 -3.99 2.57 -6.80
CA ILE A 20 -4.14 2.38 -5.35
C ILE A 20 -5.63 2.26 -4.99
N HIS A 21 -5.96 1.30 -4.14
CA HIS A 21 -7.30 1.14 -3.58
C HIS A 21 -7.23 0.93 -2.06
N ASN A 22 -8.34 1.15 -1.36
CA ASN A 22 -8.41 0.95 0.10
C ASN A 22 -9.59 0.08 0.55
N ARG A 23 -10.25 -0.60 -0.39
CA ARG A 23 -11.36 -1.53 -0.15
C ARG A 23 -11.20 -2.78 -0.98
N TRP A 24 -11.62 -3.91 -0.42
CA TRP A 24 -11.73 -5.16 -1.15
C TRP A 24 -13.09 -5.25 -1.80
N HIS A 25 -13.11 -5.34 -3.12
CA HIS A 25 -14.33 -5.56 -3.89
C HIS A 25 -13.97 -6.29 -5.20
N PRO A 26 -14.75 -7.30 -5.62
CA PRO A 26 -14.44 -8.08 -6.84
C PRO A 26 -14.49 -7.24 -8.13
N GLU A 27 -15.13 -6.07 -8.09
CA GLU A 27 -15.21 -5.15 -9.25
C GLU A 27 -14.12 -4.07 -9.27
N VAL A 28 -13.18 -4.07 -8.33
CA VAL A 28 -11.99 -3.19 -8.47
C VAL A 28 -11.23 -3.68 -9.71
N PRO A 29 -11.03 -2.82 -10.74
CA PRO A 29 -10.39 -3.24 -11.96
C PRO A 29 -8.92 -3.58 -11.72
N ILE A 30 -8.41 -4.56 -12.46
CA ILE A 30 -6.98 -4.86 -12.51
C ILE A 30 -6.25 -3.67 -13.11
N VAL A 31 -5.20 -3.21 -12.44
CA VAL A 31 -4.45 -2.00 -12.83
C VAL A 31 -3.16 -2.31 -13.60
N GLU A 32 -2.65 -3.54 -13.46
CA GLU A 32 -1.45 -4.04 -14.13
C GLU A 32 -1.59 -5.54 -14.41
N TRP A 33 -0.99 -6.02 -15.49
CA TRP A 33 -1.04 -7.43 -15.89
C TRP A 33 0.36 -8.03 -16.02
N VAL A 34 0.59 -9.15 -15.35
CA VAL A 34 1.83 -9.93 -15.41
C VAL A 34 1.56 -11.36 -15.89
N SER A 35 2.62 -12.04 -16.31
CA SER A 35 2.61 -13.45 -16.66
C SER A 35 3.16 -14.26 -15.47
N PRO A 36 2.75 -15.54 -15.31
CA PRO A 36 3.35 -16.40 -14.29
C PRO A 36 4.88 -16.47 -14.45
N GLY A 37 5.61 -16.23 -13.34
CA GLY A 37 7.07 -16.21 -13.30
C GLY A 37 7.73 -14.85 -13.57
N ASP A 38 6.95 -13.78 -13.80
CA ASP A 38 7.50 -12.44 -13.94
C ASP A 38 7.96 -11.88 -12.57
N ASP A 39 9.17 -11.32 -12.53
CA ASP A 39 9.69 -10.55 -11.39
C ASP A 39 9.45 -9.05 -11.62
N PHE A 40 8.94 -8.35 -10.60
CA PHE A 40 8.63 -6.92 -10.69
C PHE A 40 8.73 -6.21 -9.33
N ILE A 41 8.73 -4.87 -9.36
CA ILE A 41 8.72 -4.01 -8.17
C ILE A 41 7.35 -3.32 -8.06
N ILE A 42 6.85 -3.23 -6.83
CA ILE A 42 5.69 -2.42 -6.45
C ILE A 42 6.16 -1.42 -5.39
N GLU A 43 5.91 -0.13 -5.60
CA GLU A 43 6.04 0.87 -4.54
C GLU A 43 4.72 1.01 -3.78
N THR A 44 4.80 1.35 -2.50
CA THR A 44 3.65 1.47 -1.60
C THR A 44 3.72 2.79 -0.83
N VAL A 45 2.56 3.35 -0.55
CA VAL A 45 2.41 4.39 0.48
C VAL A 45 2.31 3.70 1.84
N ASP A 46 2.65 4.39 2.93
CA ASP A 46 2.32 3.84 4.25
C ASP A 46 0.80 3.68 4.37
N TRP A 47 0.36 2.79 5.27
CA TRP A 47 -1.04 2.39 5.38
C TRP A 47 -2.02 3.56 5.61
N THR A 48 -1.55 4.69 6.14
CA THR A 48 -2.32 5.90 6.40
C THR A 48 -2.36 6.88 5.22
N GLY A 49 -1.59 6.62 4.16
CA GLY A 49 -1.46 7.51 3.01
C GLY A 49 -0.70 8.80 3.35
N GLY A 50 0.26 8.72 4.28
CA GLY A 50 1.06 9.86 4.74
C GLY A 50 0.38 10.73 5.79
N PHE A 51 -0.66 10.26 6.48
CA PHE A 51 -1.34 11.05 7.51
C PHE A 51 -0.40 11.34 8.69
N ILE A 52 0.35 10.32 9.15
CA ILE A 52 1.31 10.43 10.24
C ILE A 52 2.58 11.12 9.75
N LYS A 53 3.11 12.06 10.53
CA LYS A 53 4.23 12.92 10.16
C LYS A 53 5.46 12.61 11.02
N ASN A 54 6.63 12.92 10.47
CA ASN A 54 7.87 12.83 11.22
C ASN A 54 8.04 14.11 12.07
N ASN A 55 7.42 14.11 13.25
CA ASN A 55 7.50 15.20 14.22
C ASN A 55 7.39 14.65 15.66
N ASP A 56 7.51 15.54 16.65
CA ASP A 56 7.51 15.20 18.07
C ASP A 56 6.14 15.37 18.76
N SER A 57 5.04 15.40 17.99
CA SER A 57 3.66 15.41 18.50
C SER A 57 2.97 14.09 18.20
N ALA A 58 2.12 13.62 19.13
CA ALA A 58 1.28 12.44 18.94
C ALA A 58 -0.15 12.80 18.48
N ASP A 59 -0.40 14.07 18.14
CA ASP A 59 -1.72 14.54 17.74
C ASP A 59 -2.19 13.85 16.45
N ASP A 60 -1.30 13.60 15.49
CA ASP A 60 -1.63 12.89 14.24
C ASP A 60 -2.00 11.41 14.50
N VAL A 61 -1.31 10.73 15.40
CA VAL A 61 -1.69 9.37 15.85
C VAL A 61 -3.05 9.39 16.55
N ARG A 62 -3.34 10.43 17.35
CA ARG A 62 -4.62 10.57 18.05
C ARG A 62 -5.78 10.82 17.07
N ASP A 63 -5.56 11.66 16.06
CA ASP A 63 -6.63 12.28 15.27
C ASP A 63 -6.81 11.68 13.87
N ILE A 64 -6.02 10.67 13.50
CA ILE A 64 -6.17 9.97 12.22
C ILE A 64 -7.58 9.41 12.00
N ASP A 65 -8.12 9.61 10.80
CA ASP A 65 -9.33 8.92 10.36
C ASP A 65 -8.99 7.47 9.99
N LEU A 66 -9.22 6.54 10.91
CA LEU A 66 -8.99 5.11 10.69
C LEU A 66 -9.92 4.49 9.64
N SER A 67 -10.92 5.20 9.12
CA SER A 67 -11.75 4.69 8.03
C SER A 67 -11.01 4.65 6.70
N ILE A 68 -9.95 5.46 6.50
CA ILE A 68 -9.28 5.55 5.19
C ILE A 68 -8.32 4.40 4.93
N VAL A 69 -7.87 3.69 5.97
CA VAL A 69 -6.84 2.66 5.86
C VAL A 69 -7.40 1.36 5.25
N HIS A 70 -6.59 0.49 4.64
CA HIS A 70 -5.19 0.66 4.25
C HIS A 70 -5.13 1.02 2.77
N PHE A 71 -4.22 1.90 2.36
CA PHE A 71 -3.94 2.11 0.94
C PHE A 71 -3.06 0.99 0.39
N LEU A 72 -3.56 0.25 -0.59
CA LEU A 72 -2.93 -0.93 -1.19
C LEU A 72 -2.64 -0.66 -2.67
N SER A 73 -1.43 -0.97 -3.10
CA SER A 73 -1.02 -0.90 -4.52
C SER A 73 -1.50 -2.15 -5.27
N GLY A 74 -2.33 -1.95 -6.30
CA GLY A 74 -2.94 -3.02 -7.08
C GLY A 74 -4.39 -2.72 -7.44
N PRO A 75 -5.19 -3.72 -7.84
CA PRO A 75 -4.86 -5.15 -7.97
C PRO A 75 -4.00 -5.48 -9.20
N ILE A 76 -3.04 -6.40 -9.05
CA ILE A 76 -2.24 -6.93 -10.17
C ILE A 76 -2.87 -8.23 -10.66
N GLY A 77 -3.18 -8.29 -11.95
CA GLY A 77 -3.72 -9.46 -12.61
C GLY A 77 -2.62 -10.41 -13.07
N VAL A 78 -2.81 -11.71 -12.85
CA VAL A 78 -1.92 -12.75 -13.36
C VAL A 78 -2.61 -13.46 -14.51
N LYS A 79 -1.99 -13.45 -15.69
CA LYS A 79 -2.54 -14.08 -16.89
C LYS A 79 -2.75 -15.57 -16.67
N GLY A 80 -3.99 -16.03 -16.87
CA GLY A 80 -4.37 -17.43 -16.75
C GLY A 80 -4.68 -17.92 -15.34
N ALA A 81 -4.66 -17.05 -14.32
CA ALA A 81 -5.10 -17.43 -12.98
C ALA A 81 -6.63 -17.57 -12.92
N GLU A 82 -7.11 -18.66 -12.34
CA GLU A 82 -8.54 -18.98 -12.25
C GLU A 82 -9.00 -19.21 -10.79
N PRO A 83 -10.31 -19.10 -10.50
CA PRO A 83 -10.85 -19.44 -9.18
C PRO A 83 -10.53 -20.89 -8.78
N GLY A 84 -9.85 -21.05 -7.64
CA GLY A 84 -9.42 -22.36 -7.13
C GLY A 84 -7.92 -22.63 -7.27
N ASP A 85 -7.21 -21.82 -8.05
CA ASP A 85 -5.76 -21.85 -8.12
C ASP A 85 -5.11 -21.32 -6.83
N LEU A 86 -3.83 -21.65 -6.66
CA LEU A 86 -2.95 -21.04 -5.67
C LEU A 86 -2.04 -20.03 -6.37
N LEU A 87 -2.04 -18.78 -5.89
CA LEU A 87 -1.04 -17.79 -6.28
C LEU A 87 0.19 -17.96 -5.37
N VAL A 88 1.30 -18.39 -5.96
CA VAL A 88 2.60 -18.44 -5.28
C VAL A 88 3.29 -17.09 -5.46
N VAL A 89 3.69 -16.47 -4.35
CA VAL A 89 4.37 -15.17 -4.33
C VAL A 89 5.69 -15.32 -3.57
N ASP A 90 6.79 -15.15 -4.28
CA ASP A 90 8.12 -15.05 -3.67
C ASP A 90 8.45 -13.59 -3.38
N LEU A 91 8.59 -13.24 -2.10
CA LEU A 91 9.05 -11.91 -1.68
C LEU A 91 10.58 -11.88 -1.76
N LEU A 92 11.10 -11.47 -2.93
CA LEU A 92 12.55 -11.48 -3.22
C LEU A 92 13.34 -10.49 -2.37
N ASP A 93 12.77 -9.31 -2.11
CA ASP A 93 13.34 -8.27 -1.24
C ASP A 93 12.23 -7.27 -0.80
N VAL A 94 12.47 -6.54 0.28
CA VAL A 94 11.59 -5.47 0.78
C VAL A 94 12.44 -4.37 1.41
N GLY A 95 12.15 -3.10 1.09
CA GLY A 95 12.87 -1.98 1.68
C GLY A 95 12.08 -0.68 1.65
N PRO A 96 12.54 0.34 2.41
CA PRO A 96 11.97 1.68 2.37
C PRO A 96 12.32 2.40 1.06
N LEU A 97 11.49 3.36 0.67
CA LEU A 97 11.84 4.33 -0.37
C LEU A 97 13.06 5.15 0.08
N LYS A 98 13.99 5.43 -0.84
CA LYS A 98 15.27 6.08 -0.53
C LYS A 98 15.09 7.49 0.03
N GLU A 99 14.01 8.15 -0.38
CA GLU A 99 13.57 9.47 0.03
C GLU A 99 12.80 9.46 1.36
N SER A 100 12.43 8.29 1.90
CA SER A 100 11.65 8.14 3.13
C SER A 100 12.22 7.04 4.03
N LEU A 101 13.43 7.26 4.54
CA LEU A 101 14.17 6.33 5.41
C LEU A 101 13.77 6.45 6.89
N TRP A 102 12.48 6.49 7.18
CA TRP A 102 11.93 6.52 8.52
C TRP A 102 10.57 5.81 8.55
N GLY A 103 10.12 5.47 9.75
CA GLY A 103 8.79 4.93 10.01
C GLY A 103 8.31 5.37 11.39
N PHE A 104 7.09 5.01 11.74
CA PHE A 104 6.48 5.39 13.01
C PHE A 104 5.91 4.18 13.77
N ASN A 105 5.79 4.35 15.08
CA ASN A 105 5.04 3.49 15.98
C ASN A 105 4.19 4.37 16.89
N GLY A 106 3.05 3.89 17.33
CA GLY A 106 2.17 4.65 18.23
C GLY A 106 1.14 3.76 18.90
N PHE A 107 0.54 4.29 19.96
CA PHE A 107 -0.63 3.72 20.62
C PHE A 107 -1.83 4.58 20.27
N PHE A 108 -2.89 3.96 19.78
CA PHE A 108 -4.11 4.69 19.48
C PHE A 108 -4.83 5.09 20.75
N SER A 109 -5.44 6.28 20.72
CA SER A 109 -6.37 6.69 21.79
C SER A 109 -7.48 5.64 21.90
N LYS A 110 -7.90 5.32 23.13
CA LYS A 110 -9.08 4.48 23.37
C LYS A 110 -10.34 5.02 22.65
N GLN A 111 -10.40 6.32 22.41
CA GLN A 111 -11.52 6.97 21.72
C GLN A 111 -11.43 6.91 20.19
N ASN A 112 -10.29 6.47 19.63
CA ASN A 112 -10.06 6.41 18.20
C ASN A 112 -9.16 5.20 17.85
N GLY A 113 -9.77 4.01 17.76
CA GLY A 113 -9.08 2.75 17.47
C GLY A 113 -8.79 1.90 18.71
N GLY A 114 -8.04 2.45 19.67
CA GLY A 114 -7.50 1.69 20.81
C GLY A 114 -6.44 0.64 20.42
N GLY A 115 -5.90 -0.07 21.41
CA GLY A 115 -4.85 -1.08 21.24
C GLY A 115 -3.74 -0.96 22.26
#